data_AF-A0A966B1F2-F1
#
_entry.id   AF-A0A966B1F2-F1
#
_cell.length_a   1.000
_cell.length_b   1.000
_cell.length_c   1.000
_cell.angle_alpha   90.00
_cell.angle_beta   90.00
_cell.angle_gamma   90.00
#
_symmetry.space_group_name_H-M   'P 1'
#
loop_
_entity.id
_entity.type
_entity.pdbx_description
1 polymer ?
#
loop_
_entity_poly.entity_id
_entity_poly.type
_entity_poly.pdbx_seq_one_letter_code
_entity_poly.pdbx_strand_id
1 'polypeptide(L)'
;MAQAIMDPEEVRRFAEELKRFNEDVSSRSASLQARFSSLSNTWQDQEQVKFSEEFEGMMKALRKFVEVSQAHSPFLLRKARRIEEYLEQR
;
A
#
# COMPACT_ATOMS: atom_id res chain seq x y z
N MET A 1 12.05 -27.66 -10.76
CA MET A 1 11.36 -26.91 -9.69
C MET A 1 12.10 -25.61 -9.51
N ALA A 2 11.46 -24.46 -9.69
CA ALA A 2 12.13 -23.17 -9.55
C ALA A 2 12.44 -22.95 -8.06
N GLN A 3 13.66 -23.28 -7.66
CA GLN A 3 14.17 -23.10 -6.31
C GLN A 3 14.33 -21.59 -6.11
N ALA A 4 13.28 -20.94 -5.62
CA ALA A 4 13.40 -19.56 -5.19
C ALA A 4 14.31 -19.53 -3.97
N ILE A 5 15.53 -19.05 -4.15
CA ILE A 5 16.39 -18.62 -3.05
C ILE A 5 15.69 -17.40 -2.46
N MET A 6 15.11 -17.56 -1.29
CA MET A 6 14.32 -16.53 -0.60
C MET A 6 14.68 -16.61 0.88
N ASP A 7 15.11 -15.50 1.46
CA ASP A 7 15.40 -15.40 2.88
C ASP A 7 14.10 -15.12 3.66
N PRO A 8 13.68 -16.00 4.58
CA PRO A 8 12.51 -15.78 5.44
C PRO A 8 12.55 -14.46 6.21
N GLU A 9 13.73 -13.99 6.65
CA GLU A 9 13.86 -12.72 7.34
C GLU A 9 13.60 -11.53 6.42
N GLU A 10 14.13 -11.54 5.19
CA GLU A 10 13.89 -10.47 4.22
C GLU A 10 12.39 -10.35 3.90
N VAL A 11 11.70 -11.48 3.76
CA VAL A 11 10.24 -11.49 3.52
C VAL A 11 9.46 -10.94 4.71
N ARG A 12 9.88 -11.29 5.94
CA ARG A 12 9.26 -10.73 7.17
C ARG A 12 9.48 -9.23 7.28
N ARG A 13 10.72 -8.77 7.06
CA ARG A 13 11.08 -7.33 7.05
C ARG A 13 10.21 -6.57 6.04
N PHE A 14 10.12 -7.07 4.80
CA PHE A 14 9.30 -6.44 3.77
C PHE A 14 7.80 -6.42 4.13
N ALA A 15 7.26 -7.50 4.71
CA ALA A 15 5.86 -7.54 5.12
C ALA A 15 5.53 -6.52 6.23
N GLU A 16 6.45 -6.31 7.17
CA GLU A 16 6.34 -5.27 8.19
C GLU A 16 6.44 -3.86 7.61
N GLU A 17 7.40 -3.63 6.71
CA GLU A 17 7.55 -2.35 5.99
C GLU A 17 6.30 -2.04 5.17
N LEU A 18 5.76 -3.02 4.45
CA LEU A 18 4.53 -2.88 3.66
C LEU A 18 3.35 -2.47 4.54
N LYS A 19 3.25 -3.04 5.75
CA LYS A 19 2.20 -2.66 6.71
C LYS A 19 2.33 -1.19 7.12
N ARG A 20 3.52 -0.76 7.54
CA ARG A 20 3.78 0.64 7.94
C ARG A 20 3.53 1.61 6.79
N PHE A 21 4.00 1.27 5.60
CA PHE A 21 3.78 2.05 4.39
C PHE A 21 2.28 2.25 4.10
N ASN A 22 1.47 1.20 4.25
CA ASN A 22 0.03 1.27 4.04
C ASN A 22 -0.67 2.20 5.04
N GLU A 23 -0.27 2.15 6.31
CA GLU A 23 -0.79 3.04 7.36
C GLU A 23 -0.44 4.51 7.05
N ASP A 24 0.81 4.77 6.67
CA ASP A 24 1.29 6.10 6.29
C ASP A 24 0.59 6.66 5.05
N VAL A 25 0.44 5.85 3.99
CA VAL A 25 -0.27 6.24 2.78
C VAL A 25 -1.71 6.57 3.10
N SER A 26 -2.41 5.72 3.85
CA SER A 26 -3.82 5.95 4.22
C SER A 26 -3.99 7.28 4.98
N SER A 27 -3.16 7.54 5.98
CA SER A 27 -3.18 8.75 6.79
C SER A 27 -2.88 10.01 5.96
N ARG A 28 -1.79 9.99 5.18
CA ARG A 28 -1.38 11.13 4.34
C ARG A 28 -2.39 11.42 3.24
N SER A 29 -2.93 10.38 2.61
CA SER A 29 -4.00 10.48 1.62
C SER A 29 -5.26 11.12 2.20
N ALA A 30 -5.72 10.69 3.38
CA ALA A 30 -6.88 11.29 4.03
C ALA A 30 -6.67 12.79 4.35
N SER A 31 -5.49 13.15 4.87
CA SER A 31 -5.12 14.54 5.14
C SER A 31 -5.09 15.39 3.88
N LEU A 32 -4.52 14.87 2.79
CA LEU A 32 -4.46 15.57 1.51
C LEU A 32 -5.86 15.77 0.92
N GLN A 33 -6.72 14.76 0.98
CA GLN A 33 -8.09 14.86 0.51
C GLN A 33 -8.88 15.92 1.28
N ALA A 34 -8.72 15.99 2.61
CA ALA A 34 -9.35 17.03 3.42
C ALA A 34 -8.88 18.45 3.04
N ARG A 35 -7.57 18.62 2.78
CA ARG A 35 -7.02 19.91 2.30
C ARG A 35 -7.57 20.29 0.93
N PHE A 36 -7.69 19.33 0.02
CA PHE A 36 -8.27 19.55 -1.30
C PHE A 36 -9.75 19.95 -1.23
N SER A 37 -10.53 19.30 -0.37
CA SER A 37 -11.93 19.68 -0.10
C SER A 37 -12.03 21.12 0.42
N SER A 38 -11.14 21.53 1.33
CA SER A 38 -11.11 22.92 1.81
C SER A 38 -10.74 23.92 0.71
N LEU A 39 -9.77 23.58 -0.15
CA LEU A 39 -9.36 24.42 -1.30
C LEU A 39 -10.49 24.60 -2.32
N SER A 40 -11.32 23.57 -2.52
CA SER A 40 -12.46 23.60 -3.44
C SER A 40 -13.52 24.64 -3.04
N ASN A 41 -13.50 25.13 -1.79
CA ASN A 41 -14.37 26.24 -1.37
C ASN A 41 -13.94 27.59 -1.96
N THR A 42 -12.65 27.76 -2.25
CA THR A 42 -12.07 29.04 -2.72
C THR A 42 -11.57 29.00 -4.16
N TRP A 43 -11.39 27.81 -4.73
CA TRP A 43 -10.98 27.60 -6.11
C TRP A 43 -12.14 26.96 -6.87
N GLN A 44 -12.78 27.72 -7.76
CA GLN A 44 -13.97 27.30 -8.51
C GLN A 44 -13.86 27.78 -9.96
N ASP A 45 -13.07 27.07 -10.75
CA ASP A 45 -12.92 27.30 -12.18
C ASP A 45 -12.85 25.97 -12.95
N GLN A 46 -12.71 26.05 -14.26
CA GLN A 46 -12.63 24.86 -15.12
C GLN A 46 -11.38 24.00 -14.83
N GLU A 47 -10.27 24.61 -14.41
CA GLU A 47 -9.04 23.87 -14.08
C GLU A 47 -9.20 23.09 -12.79
N GLN A 48 -9.91 23.65 -11.80
CA GLN A 48 -10.25 22.95 -10.58
C GLN A 48 -11.09 21.69 -10.87
N VAL A 49 -12.05 21.78 -11.79
CA VAL A 49 -12.89 20.62 -12.18
C VAL A 49 -12.02 19.51 -12.79
N LYS A 50 -11.18 19.84 -13.78
CA LYS A 50 -10.27 18.88 -14.42
C LYS A 50 -9.33 18.22 -13.42
N PHE A 51 -8.72 19.04 -12.56
CA PHE A 51 -7.80 18.52 -11.54
C PHE A 51 -8.53 17.65 -10.50
N SER A 52 -9.77 17.99 -10.12
CA SER A 52 -10.57 17.19 -9.19
C SER A 52 -10.79 15.77 -9.69
N GLU A 53 -11.14 15.62 -10.97
CA GLU A 53 -11.38 14.30 -11.58
C GLU A 53 -10.11 13.43 -11.55
N GLU A 54 -8.97 13.99 -11.96
CA GLU A 54 -7.69 13.29 -11.93
C GLU A 54 -7.27 12.94 -10.49
N PHE A 55 -7.39 13.91 -9.58
CA PHE A 55 -7.07 13.75 -8.17
C PHE A 55 -7.88 12.62 -7.54
N GLU A 56 -9.21 12.61 -7.71
CA GLU A 56 -10.07 11.56 -7.17
C GLU A 56 -9.74 10.18 -7.75
N GLY A 57 -9.41 10.11 -9.04
CA GLY A 57 -8.94 8.89 -9.70
C GLY A 57 -7.66 8.33 -9.06
N MET A 58 -6.65 9.18 -8.86
CA MET A 58 -5.39 8.79 -8.21
C MET A 58 -5.60 8.37 -6.75
N MET A 59 -6.44 9.10 -6.01
CA MET A 59 -6.78 8.75 -4.62
C MET A 59 -7.48 7.39 -4.52
N LYS A 60 -8.33 7.04 -5.49
CA LYS A 60 -8.96 5.72 -5.57
C LYS A 60 -7.92 4.63 -5.86
N ALA A 61 -6.95 4.89 -6.73
CA ALA A 61 -5.88 3.95 -7.02
C ALA A 61 -5.00 3.68 -5.79
N LEU A 62 -4.66 4.72 -5.01
CA LEU A 62 -3.93 4.58 -3.74
C LEU A 62 -4.69 3.73 -2.72
N ARG A 63 -6.00 3.96 -2.56
CA ARG A 63 -6.84 3.14 -1.68
C ARG A 63 -6.84 1.67 -2.10
N LYS A 64 -7.01 1.40 -3.40
CA LYS A 64 -6.97 0.04 -3.95
C LYS A 64 -5.61 -0.63 -3.72
N PHE A 65 -4.51 0.11 -3.87
CA PHE A 65 -3.17 -0.41 -3.58
C PHE A 65 -3.07 -0.84 -2.12
N VAL A 66 -3.49 0.01 -1.17
CA VAL A 66 -3.49 -0.28 0.27
C VAL A 66 -4.33 -1.51 0.60
N GLU A 67 -5.52 -1.64 0.02
CA GLU A 67 -6.39 -2.81 0.23
C GLU A 67 -5.72 -4.11 -0.24
N VAL A 68 -5.15 -4.11 -1.45
CA VAL A 68 -4.51 -5.29 -2.04
C VAL A 68 -3.26 -5.68 -1.26
N SER A 69 -2.42 -4.71 -0.89
CA SER A 69 -1.18 -4.97 -0.16
C SER A 69 -1.44 -5.44 1.28
N GLN A 70 -2.45 -4.89 1.96
CA GLN A 70 -2.88 -5.36 3.28
C GLN A 70 -3.39 -6.81 3.22
N ALA A 71 -4.19 -7.15 2.21
CA ALA A 71 -4.67 -8.51 2.00
C ALA A 71 -3.54 -9.51 1.68
N HIS A 72 -2.45 -9.04 1.05
CA HIS A 72 -1.32 -9.88 0.66
C HIS A 72 -0.26 -10.06 1.77
N SER A 73 -0.18 -9.16 2.75
CA SER A 73 0.82 -9.24 3.83
C SER A 73 0.79 -10.58 4.60
N PRO A 74 -0.38 -11.17 4.95
CA PRO A 74 -0.43 -12.50 5.56
C PRO A 74 0.10 -13.63 4.67
N PHE A 75 0.02 -13.50 3.34
CA PHE A 75 0.57 -14.48 2.42
C PHE A 75 2.10 -14.50 2.45
N LEU A 76 2.73 -13.32 2.51
CA LEU A 76 4.18 -13.19 2.66
C LEU A 76 4.67 -13.85 3.95
N LEU A 77 3.99 -13.60 5.07
CA LEU A 77 4.34 -14.21 6.37
C LEU A 77 4.21 -15.74 6.35
N ARG A 78 3.13 -16.28 5.75
CA ARG A 78 2.97 -17.73 5.59
C ARG A 78 4.06 -18.32 4.69
N LYS A 79 4.47 -17.60 3.64
CA LYS A 79 5.53 -18.05 2.73
C LYS A 79 6.88 -18.08 3.43
N ALA A 80 7.21 -17.06 4.23
CA ALA A 80 8.43 -17.01 5.05
C ALA A 80 8.50 -18.21 6.00
N ARG A 81 7.42 -18.49 6.74
CA ARG A 81 7.34 -19.63 7.67
C ARG A 81 7.64 -20.96 6.99
N ARG A 82 7.04 -21.22 5.82
CA ARG A 82 7.25 -22.48 5.10
C ARG A 82 8.70 -22.67 4.64
N ILE A 83 9.40 -21.58 4.31
CA ILE A 83 10.80 -21.63 3.90
C ILE A 83 11.69 -21.88 5.11
N GLU A 84 11.40 -21.24 6.23
CA GLU A 84 12.08 -21.48 7.52
C GLU A 84 11.94 -22.95 7.94
N GLU A 85 10.73 -23.50 7.94
CA GLU A 85 10.47 -24.92 8.24
C GLU A 85 11.25 -25.87 7.30
N TYR A 86 11.42 -25.51 6.03
CA TYR A 86 12.20 -26.30 5.07
C TYR A 86 13.71 -26.21 5.30
N LEU A 87 14.21 -25.05 5.72
CA LEU A 87 15.63 -24.83 6.05
C LEU A 87 16.01 -25.54 7.35
N GLU A 88 15.13 -25.59 8.35
CA GLU A 88 15.35 -26.30 9.62
C GLU A 88 15.36 -27.83 9.48
N GLN A 89 14.69 -28.37 8.46
CA GLN A 89 14.61 -29.81 8.17
C GLN A 89 15.81 -30.36 7.38
N ARG A 90 16.74 -29.50 6.97
CA ARG A 90 17.90 -29.85 6.13
C ARG A 90 19.20 -29.78 6.91
#